data_AF-K9SV75-F1
#
_entry.id   AF-K9SV75-F1
#
_cell.length_a   1.000
_cell.length_b   1.000
_cell.length_c   1.000
_cell.angle_alpha   90.00
_cell.angle_beta   90.00
_cell.angle_gamma   90.00
#
_symmetry.space_group_name_H-M   'P 1'
#
loop_
_entity.id
_entity.type
_entity.pdbx_description
1 polymer ?
#
loop_
_entity_poly.entity_id
_entity_poly.type
_entity_poly.pdbx_seq_one_letter_code
_entity_poly.pdbx_strand_id
1 'polypeptide(L)'
;MCKEIQSRSFDHTPLEVKNAKTLRAEILNILNLASGKKILSNKPDEIIKLLKLQDSSEVKQKGYSEILGGAKNFKRNPEIPHFKLHSGCWFDFAITLDETITPAQIIAFDFEIRYPPEVSKWFLRFDLNLPDHDNDVKNMRFHFHPSNDDIMIHSPPMSPLEILHLFLYGIEIPEKQRS
;
A
#
# COMPACT_ATOMS: atom_id res chain seq x y z
N MET A 1 26.74 4.54 -2.08
CA MET A 1 25.75 5.64 -2.16
C MET A 1 24.30 5.18 -2.06
N CYS A 2 23.64 4.56 -3.06
CA CYS A 2 22.21 4.17 -2.92
C CYS A 2 21.97 3.16 -1.77
N LYS A 3 22.81 2.13 -1.62
CA LYS A 3 22.78 1.20 -0.48
C LYS A 3 22.90 1.90 0.88
N GLU A 4 23.82 2.86 1.00
CA GLU A 4 24.08 3.57 2.27
C GLU A 4 22.96 4.56 2.59
N ILE A 5 22.40 5.23 1.57
CA ILE A 5 21.23 6.11 1.73
C ILE A 5 20.03 5.26 2.15
N GLN A 6 19.83 4.10 1.55
CA GLN A 6 18.76 3.18 1.94
C GLN A 6 18.93 2.63 3.34
N SER A 7 20.13 2.16 3.69
CA SER A 7 20.42 1.69 5.04
C SER A 7 20.04 2.77 6.05
N ARG A 8 20.52 4.02 5.83
CA ARG A 8 20.17 5.16 6.68
C ARG A 8 18.67 5.43 6.74
N SER A 9 17.96 5.29 5.61
CA SER A 9 16.51 5.51 5.58
C SER A 9 15.73 4.38 6.27
N PHE A 10 16.17 3.12 6.17
CA PHE A 10 15.59 1.97 6.88
C PHE A 10 15.89 2.03 8.38
N ASP A 11 17.10 2.45 8.77
CA ASP A 11 17.52 2.59 10.18
C ASP A 11 16.68 3.64 10.93
N HIS A 12 15.96 4.51 10.21
CA HIS A 12 15.16 5.61 10.77
C HIS A 12 13.65 5.48 10.56
N THR A 13 13.18 4.53 9.75
CA THR A 13 11.75 4.18 9.65
C THR A 13 11.55 2.72 10.04
N PRO A 14 11.28 2.42 11.33
CA PRO A 14 11.03 1.05 11.76
C PRO A 14 9.76 0.54 11.08
N LEU A 15 9.91 -0.45 10.20
CA LEU A 15 8.81 -1.22 9.62
C LEU A 15 8.37 -2.33 10.58
N GLU A 16 8.32 -2.01 11.87
CA GLU A 16 7.98 -2.92 12.96
C GLU A 16 6.55 -2.66 13.43
N VAL A 17 5.81 -3.73 13.63
CA VAL A 17 4.44 -3.68 14.16
C VAL A 17 4.27 -4.78 15.21
N LYS A 18 3.28 -4.60 16.10
CA LYS A 18 3.06 -5.58 17.16
C LYS A 18 2.76 -6.99 16.63
N ASN A 19 1.90 -7.08 15.61
CA ASN A 19 1.52 -8.29 14.86
C ASN A 19 0.52 -7.90 13.76
N ALA A 20 0.21 -8.82 12.85
CA ALA A 20 -0.69 -8.57 11.71
C ALA A 20 -2.13 -8.26 12.14
N LYS A 21 -2.62 -8.86 13.23
CA LYS A 21 -3.98 -8.59 13.75
C LYS A 21 -4.12 -7.16 14.25
N THR A 22 -3.13 -6.68 14.99
CA THR A 22 -3.10 -5.28 15.47
C THR A 22 -3.02 -4.30 14.31
N LEU A 23 -2.10 -4.51 13.36
CA LEU A 23 -2.00 -3.63 12.18
C LEU A 23 -3.30 -3.62 11.36
N ARG A 24 -3.93 -4.78 11.12
CA ARG A 24 -5.22 -4.84 10.43
C ARG A 24 -6.30 -4.07 11.17
N ALA A 25 -6.35 -4.13 12.51
CA ALA A 25 -7.33 -3.41 13.29
C ALA A 25 -7.13 -1.88 13.20
N GLU A 26 -5.88 -1.41 13.18
CA GLU A 26 -5.55 0.00 12.97
C GLU A 26 -5.97 0.48 11.58
N ILE A 27 -5.68 -0.30 10.54
CA ILE A 27 -6.12 -0.03 9.17
C ILE A 27 -7.64 0.02 9.09
N LEU A 28 -8.34 -0.95 9.69
CA LEU A 28 -9.80 -0.99 9.70
C LEU A 28 -10.39 0.28 10.36
N ASN A 29 -9.80 0.73 11.46
CA ASN A 29 -10.24 1.94 12.14
C ASN A 29 -10.07 3.19 11.25
N ILE A 30 -8.92 3.32 10.58
CA ILE A 30 -8.65 4.44 9.66
C ILE A 30 -9.65 4.45 8.50
N LEU A 31 -9.90 3.29 7.87
CA LEU A 31 -10.83 3.17 6.75
C LEU A 31 -12.27 3.48 7.19
N ASN A 32 -12.71 2.99 8.36
CA ASN A 32 -14.04 3.31 8.90
C ASN A 32 -14.18 4.79 9.25
N LEU A 33 -13.14 5.42 9.80
CA LEU A 33 -13.14 6.86 10.06
C LEU A 33 -13.26 7.66 8.77
N ALA A 34 -12.53 7.28 7.72
CA ALA A 34 -12.62 7.92 6.41
C ALA A 34 -13.98 7.71 5.74
N SER A 35 -14.59 6.53 5.89
CA SER A 35 -15.97 6.27 5.47
C SER A 35 -16.98 7.16 6.21
N GLY A 36 -16.87 7.25 7.54
CA GLY A 36 -17.72 8.12 8.36
C GLY A 36 -17.59 9.61 8.01
N LYS A 37 -16.41 10.03 7.56
CA LYS A 37 -16.13 11.39 7.05
C LYS A 37 -16.52 11.61 5.58
N LYS A 38 -17.09 10.61 4.90
CA LYS A 38 -17.43 10.65 3.46
C LYS A 38 -16.23 10.96 2.57
N ILE A 39 -15.07 10.42 2.92
CA ILE A 39 -13.87 10.42 2.08
C ILE A 39 -13.87 9.15 1.23
N LEU A 40 -14.09 8.01 1.90
CA LEU A 40 -14.36 6.74 1.24
C LEU A 40 -15.85 6.59 0.94
N SER A 41 -16.15 6.13 -0.26
CA SER A 41 -17.50 5.78 -0.71
C SER A 41 -17.96 4.43 -0.15
N ASN A 42 -17.03 3.56 0.22
CA ASN A 42 -17.34 2.24 0.77
C ASN A 42 -17.96 2.33 2.15
N LYS A 43 -18.97 1.49 2.39
CA LYS A 43 -19.62 1.35 3.71
C LYS A 43 -18.79 0.47 4.65
N PRO A 44 -18.98 0.56 5.98
CA PRO A 44 -18.24 -0.26 6.93
C PRO A 44 -18.31 -1.78 6.67
N ASP A 45 -19.45 -2.32 6.22
CA ASP A 45 -19.58 -3.74 5.92
C ASP A 45 -18.80 -4.14 4.66
N GLU A 46 -18.73 -3.25 3.66
CA GLU A 46 -17.90 -3.43 2.46
C GLU A 46 -16.41 -3.36 2.82
N ILE A 47 -16.02 -2.41 3.68
CA ILE A 47 -14.64 -2.29 4.15
C ILE A 47 -14.18 -3.58 4.82
N ILE A 48 -15.01 -4.17 5.69
CA ILE A 48 -14.70 -5.44 6.36
C ILE A 48 -14.52 -6.59 5.34
N LYS A 49 -15.35 -6.63 4.29
CA LYS A 49 -15.25 -7.65 3.24
C LYS A 49 -13.99 -7.50 2.39
N LEU A 50 -13.57 -6.27 2.13
CA LEU A 50 -12.39 -5.93 1.34
C LEU A 50 -11.09 -6.13 2.14
N LEU A 51 -11.11 -5.84 3.45
CA LEU A 51 -9.93 -5.91 4.31
C LEU A 51 -9.74 -7.30 4.90
N LYS A 52 -8.85 -8.10 4.32
CA LYS A 52 -8.61 -9.50 4.72
C LYS A 52 -7.26 -9.65 5.43
N LEU A 53 -7.18 -10.66 6.30
CA LEU A 53 -5.93 -11.16 6.87
C LEU A 53 -5.88 -12.66 6.56
N GLN A 54 -4.78 -13.10 5.98
CA GLN A 54 -4.57 -14.48 5.56
C GLN A 54 -3.09 -14.86 5.67
N ASP A 55 -2.78 -16.14 5.50
CA ASP A 55 -1.39 -16.59 5.34
C ASP A 55 -0.77 -15.98 4.08
N SER A 56 0.53 -15.68 4.12
CA SER A 56 1.18 -14.98 3.02
C SER A 56 1.09 -15.76 1.69
N SER A 57 0.59 -15.07 0.66
CA SER A 57 0.58 -15.60 -0.69
C SER A 57 1.98 -15.63 -1.31
N GLU A 58 2.89 -14.78 -0.83
CA GLU A 58 4.21 -14.53 -1.39
C GLU A 58 5.29 -15.36 -0.70
N VAL A 59 5.19 -15.52 0.63
CA VAL A 59 6.11 -16.34 1.42
C VAL A 59 5.37 -17.57 1.94
N LYS A 60 5.64 -18.75 1.35
CA LYS A 60 4.92 -20.01 1.66
C LYS A 60 5.28 -20.65 3.00
N GLN A 61 6.10 -19.99 3.81
CA GLN A 61 6.56 -20.50 5.10
C GLN A 61 5.56 -20.13 6.20
N LYS A 62 5.50 -20.94 7.27
CA LYS A 62 4.68 -20.61 8.44
C LYS A 62 5.22 -19.37 9.15
N GLY A 63 4.32 -18.59 9.75
CA GLY A 63 4.67 -17.37 10.47
C GLY A 63 4.73 -16.13 9.57
N TYR A 64 4.31 -16.22 8.32
CA TYR A 64 4.18 -15.07 7.43
C TYR A 64 2.70 -14.81 7.12
N SER A 65 2.29 -13.56 7.30
CA SER A 65 0.90 -13.13 7.13
C SER A 65 0.79 -12.08 6.03
N GLU A 66 -0.37 -11.98 5.39
CA GLU A 66 -0.69 -10.99 4.39
C GLU A 66 -2.00 -10.26 4.75
N ILE A 67 -1.95 -8.94 4.78
CA ILE A 67 -3.12 -8.08 4.90
C ILE A 67 -3.46 -7.55 3.52
N LEU A 68 -4.66 -7.85 3.04
CA LEU A 68 -5.16 -7.37 1.75
C LEU A 68 -6.22 -6.30 1.94
N GLY A 69 -6.10 -5.23 1.18
CA GLY A 69 -7.12 -4.20 1.01
C GLY A 69 -7.65 -4.20 -0.41
N GLY A 70 -8.74 -4.93 -0.67
CA GLY A 70 -9.19 -5.22 -2.03
C GLY A 70 -8.60 -6.53 -2.58
N ALA A 71 -8.51 -6.64 -3.90
CA ALA A 71 -7.92 -7.79 -4.58
C ALA A 71 -6.76 -7.36 -5.49
N LYS A 72 -5.73 -8.23 -5.65
CA LYS A 72 -4.57 -7.96 -6.52
C LYS A 72 -5.04 -7.57 -7.93
N ASN A 73 -4.65 -6.37 -8.38
CA ASN A 73 -5.20 -5.75 -9.58
C ASN A 73 -4.14 -5.14 -10.52
N PHE A 74 -3.16 -5.96 -10.93
CA PHE A 74 -2.08 -5.51 -11.83
C PHE A 74 -2.56 -4.95 -13.17
N LYS A 75 -3.74 -5.37 -13.63
CA LYS A 75 -4.34 -4.89 -14.90
C LYS A 75 -5.21 -3.65 -14.72
N ARG A 76 -5.32 -3.11 -13.50
CA ARG A 76 -6.07 -1.89 -13.18
C ARG A 76 -7.52 -1.96 -13.65
N ASN A 77 -8.13 -3.14 -13.52
CA ASN A 77 -9.51 -3.39 -13.90
C ASN A 77 -10.46 -2.85 -12.81
N PRO A 78 -11.33 -1.86 -13.09
CA PRO A 78 -12.24 -1.28 -12.09
C PRO A 78 -13.33 -2.26 -11.60
N GLU A 79 -13.51 -3.41 -12.26
CA GLU A 79 -14.46 -4.43 -11.80
C GLU A 79 -13.87 -5.33 -10.69
N ILE A 80 -12.55 -5.29 -10.50
CA ILE A 80 -11.89 -6.04 -9.42
C ILE A 80 -12.10 -5.30 -8.09
N PRO A 81 -12.44 -5.98 -6.98
CA PRO A 81 -12.74 -5.34 -5.71
C PRO A 81 -11.62 -4.42 -5.19
N HIS A 82 -11.98 -3.20 -4.80
CA HIS A 82 -11.07 -2.15 -4.35
C HIS A 82 -11.79 -1.11 -3.49
N PHE A 83 -11.03 -0.22 -2.84
CA PHE A 83 -11.58 0.93 -2.13
C PHE A 83 -11.80 2.12 -3.08
N LYS A 84 -12.93 2.81 -2.94
CA LYS A 84 -13.31 3.96 -3.77
C LYS A 84 -13.37 5.22 -2.91
N LEU A 85 -12.66 6.27 -3.34
CA LEU A 85 -12.83 7.62 -2.81
C LEU A 85 -14.04 8.29 -3.44
N HIS A 86 -14.61 9.29 -2.76
CA HIS A 86 -15.70 10.11 -3.30
C HIS A 86 -15.27 10.94 -4.52
N SER A 87 -13.97 11.20 -4.64
CA SER A 87 -13.37 11.89 -5.79
C SER A 87 -13.29 11.01 -7.06
N GLY A 88 -13.71 9.75 -6.98
CA GLY A 88 -13.65 8.77 -8.07
C GLY A 88 -12.30 8.03 -8.16
N CYS A 89 -11.27 8.48 -7.45
CA CYS A 89 -10.05 7.72 -7.26
C CYS A 89 -10.37 6.38 -6.57
N TRP A 90 -9.53 5.40 -6.81
CA TRP A 90 -9.69 4.09 -6.21
C TRP A 90 -8.35 3.41 -5.97
N PHE A 91 -8.28 2.60 -4.92
CA PHE A 91 -7.02 2.00 -4.49
C PHE A 91 -7.18 0.60 -3.93
N ASP A 92 -6.11 -0.16 -4.02
CA ASP A 92 -5.90 -1.45 -3.36
C ASP A 92 -4.49 -1.53 -2.81
N PHE A 93 -4.29 -2.49 -1.90
CA PHE A 93 -2.98 -2.78 -1.33
C PHE A 93 -2.84 -4.22 -0.85
N ALA A 94 -1.61 -4.68 -0.77
CA ALA A 94 -1.21 -5.88 -0.04
C ALA A 94 -0.02 -5.56 0.88
N ILE A 95 0.01 -6.14 2.07
CA ILE A 95 1.11 -5.98 3.04
C ILE A 95 1.51 -7.37 3.51
N THR A 96 2.79 -7.72 3.36
CA THR A 96 3.37 -8.97 3.83
C THR A 96 4.17 -8.73 5.10
N LEU A 97 3.89 -9.54 6.13
CA LEU A 97 4.52 -9.47 7.45
C LEU A 97 5.26 -10.76 7.78
N ASP A 98 6.42 -10.63 8.40
CA ASP A 98 7.14 -11.69 9.12
C ASP A 98 6.73 -11.64 10.61
N GLU A 99 5.95 -12.63 11.04
CA GLU A 99 5.54 -12.85 12.44
C GLU A 99 6.36 -13.94 13.12
N THR A 100 7.45 -14.41 12.52
CA THR A 100 8.41 -15.33 13.16
C THR A 100 9.30 -14.62 14.18
N ILE A 101 9.35 -13.30 14.11
CA ILE A 101 10.09 -12.41 15.00
C ILE A 101 9.16 -11.50 15.80
N THR A 102 9.65 -10.94 16.91
CA THR A 102 8.86 -10.06 17.79
C THR A 102 9.67 -8.80 18.15
N PRO A 103 9.19 -7.58 17.83
CA PRO A 103 7.94 -7.29 17.10
C PRO A 103 7.94 -7.86 15.67
N ALA A 104 6.75 -8.04 15.08
CA ALA A 104 6.63 -8.48 13.70
C ALA A 104 7.17 -7.41 12.75
N GLN A 105 7.71 -7.82 11.61
CA GLN A 105 8.25 -6.90 10.61
C GLN A 105 7.42 -6.89 9.34
N ILE A 106 7.21 -5.71 8.77
CA ILE A 106 6.67 -5.55 7.42
C ILE A 106 7.84 -5.73 6.45
N ILE A 107 7.76 -6.77 5.63
CA ILE A 107 8.87 -7.17 4.74
C ILE A 107 8.59 -6.88 3.27
N ALA A 108 7.31 -6.72 2.90
CA ALA A 108 6.89 -6.26 1.59
C ALA A 108 5.52 -5.61 1.66
N PHE A 109 5.25 -4.77 0.66
CA PHE A 109 3.90 -4.30 0.35
C PHE A 109 3.84 -3.74 -1.06
N ASP A 110 2.61 -3.63 -1.57
CA ASP A 110 2.25 -2.82 -2.71
C ASP A 110 1.01 -1.98 -2.34
N PHE A 111 1.04 -0.69 -2.65
CA PHE A 111 -0.10 0.22 -2.50
C PHE A 111 -0.27 0.96 -3.82
N GLU A 112 -1.41 0.81 -4.50
CA GLU A 112 -1.67 1.53 -5.75
C GLU A 112 -2.98 2.31 -5.67
N ILE A 113 -2.92 3.61 -5.95
CA ILE A 113 -4.08 4.47 -6.17
C ILE A 113 -4.14 4.89 -7.63
N ARG A 114 -5.35 4.85 -8.19
CA ARG A 114 -5.64 5.12 -9.60
C ARG A 114 -6.63 6.26 -9.70
N TYR A 115 -6.36 7.16 -10.63
CA TYR A 115 -7.22 8.30 -10.91
C TYR A 115 -8.44 7.90 -11.73
N PRO A 116 -9.56 8.65 -11.65
CA PRO A 116 -10.70 8.42 -12.52
C PRO A 116 -10.27 8.49 -13.99
N PRO A 117 -10.64 7.51 -14.84
CA PRO A 117 -10.27 7.49 -16.26
C PRO A 117 -10.67 8.76 -17.02
N GLU A 118 -11.73 9.43 -16.57
CA GLU A 118 -12.26 10.67 -17.12
C GLU A 118 -11.32 11.87 -16.88
N VAL A 119 -10.51 11.82 -15.82
CA VAL A 119 -9.56 12.86 -15.44
C VAL A 119 -8.16 12.54 -15.99
N SER A 120 -7.68 11.31 -15.77
CA SER A 120 -6.42 10.83 -16.34
C SER A 120 -6.27 9.31 -16.18
N LYS A 121 -5.36 8.71 -16.96
CA LYS A 121 -4.90 7.33 -16.75
C LYS A 121 -3.76 7.21 -15.73
N TRP A 122 -3.62 8.21 -14.85
CA TRP A 122 -2.52 8.26 -13.90
C TRP A 122 -2.77 7.32 -12.73
N PHE A 123 -1.67 6.81 -12.19
CA PHE A 123 -1.65 6.06 -10.95
C PHE A 123 -0.40 6.45 -10.16
N LEU A 124 -0.44 6.16 -8.87
CA LEU A 124 0.71 6.23 -7.98
C LEU A 124 0.79 4.90 -7.24
N ARG A 125 1.92 4.20 -7.38
CA ARG A 125 2.18 2.97 -6.64
C ARG A 125 3.37 3.12 -5.72
N PHE A 126 3.24 2.69 -4.47
CA PHE A 126 4.34 2.56 -3.51
C PHE A 126 4.62 1.09 -3.25
N ASP A 127 5.87 0.69 -3.43
CA ASP A 127 6.30 -0.69 -3.30
C ASP A 127 7.42 -0.81 -2.28
N LEU A 128 7.32 -1.85 -1.46
CA LEU A 128 8.41 -2.43 -0.70
C LEU A 128 8.62 -3.86 -1.20
N ASN A 129 9.71 -4.09 -1.91
CA ASN A 129 10.05 -5.44 -2.38
C ASN A 129 10.50 -6.34 -1.20
N LEU A 130 10.17 -7.63 -1.31
CA LEU A 130 10.65 -8.67 -0.40
C LEU A 130 12.19 -8.65 -0.30
N PRO A 131 12.75 -9.08 0.85
CA PRO A 131 14.17 -9.41 0.93
C PRO A 131 14.54 -10.49 -0.10
N ASP A 132 15.76 -10.42 -0.63
CA ASP A 132 16.35 -11.36 -1.59
C ASP A 132 15.62 -11.46 -2.95
N HIS A 133 14.75 -10.49 -3.28
CA HIS A 133 14.12 -10.38 -4.60
C HIS A 133 15.16 -10.03 -5.69
N ASP A 134 14.93 -10.38 -6.96
CA ASP A 134 15.87 -10.09 -8.08
C ASP A 134 16.26 -8.59 -8.20
N ASN A 135 15.45 -7.70 -7.62
CA ASN A 135 15.71 -6.25 -7.54
C ASN A 135 16.68 -5.85 -6.40
N ASP A 136 17.08 -6.77 -5.52
CA ASP A 136 18.11 -6.54 -4.49
C ASP A 136 19.48 -6.26 -5.11
N VAL A 137 19.72 -6.78 -6.31
CA VAL A 137 20.91 -6.44 -7.10
C VAL A 137 20.98 -4.92 -7.37
N LYS A 138 19.83 -4.24 -7.45
CA LYS A 138 19.73 -2.78 -7.62
C LYS A 138 19.60 -2.02 -6.29
N ASN A 139 19.37 -2.70 -5.17
CA ASN A 139 19.11 -2.08 -3.86
C ASN A 139 18.05 -1.00 -4.00
N MET A 140 16.88 -1.40 -4.45
CA MET A 140 15.70 -0.55 -4.56
C MET A 140 14.53 -1.35 -3.99
N ARG A 141 14.54 -1.52 -2.68
CA ARG A 141 13.45 -2.19 -1.98
C ARG A 141 12.26 -1.27 -1.88
N PHE A 142 12.47 -0.07 -1.36
CA PHE A 142 11.44 0.96 -1.29
C PHE A 142 11.52 1.91 -2.48
N HIS A 143 10.41 2.04 -3.21
CA HIS A 143 10.32 2.89 -4.39
C HIS A 143 8.86 3.21 -4.70
N PHE A 144 8.65 4.15 -5.62
CA PHE A 144 7.32 4.43 -6.16
C PHE A 144 7.33 4.56 -7.68
N HIS A 145 6.16 4.29 -8.26
CA HIS A 145 5.88 4.39 -9.69
C HIS A 145 4.92 5.54 -9.97
N PRO A 146 5.37 6.63 -10.62
CA PRO A 146 4.51 7.72 -11.05
C PRO A 146 3.92 7.41 -12.43
N SER A 147 2.80 6.70 -12.47
CA SER A 147 2.02 6.44 -13.70
C SER A 147 2.73 5.62 -14.79
N ASN A 148 3.88 5.03 -14.50
CA ASN A 148 4.60 4.13 -15.39
C ASN A 148 5.30 3.02 -14.58
N ASP A 149 4.98 1.77 -14.90
CA ASP A 149 5.54 0.58 -14.24
C ASP A 149 7.06 0.45 -14.46
N ASP A 150 7.60 0.96 -15.56
CA ASP A 150 9.04 0.91 -15.86
C ASP A 150 9.83 2.04 -15.18
N ILE A 151 9.14 3.08 -14.70
CA ILE A 151 9.76 4.18 -13.97
C ILE A 151 9.68 3.89 -12.47
N MET A 152 10.83 3.58 -11.88
CA MET A 152 10.98 3.37 -10.44
C MET A 152 11.77 4.53 -9.84
N ILE A 153 11.14 5.29 -8.94
CA ILE A 153 11.81 6.36 -8.21
C ILE A 153 12.05 5.90 -6.79
N HIS A 154 13.32 5.95 -6.37
CA HIS A 154 13.70 5.66 -5.00
C HIS A 154 13.05 6.63 -4.02
N SER A 155 12.56 6.11 -2.89
CA SER A 155 11.97 6.92 -1.82
C SER A 155 12.41 6.43 -0.44
N PRO A 156 12.42 7.32 0.58
CA PRO A 156 12.51 6.88 1.97
C PRO A 156 11.32 5.98 2.34
N PRO A 157 11.51 5.00 3.25
CA PRO A 157 10.42 4.15 3.67
C PRO A 157 9.31 4.95 4.35
N MET A 158 8.07 4.67 3.96
CA MET A 158 6.85 5.08 4.65
C MET A 158 6.15 3.84 5.19
N SER A 159 5.59 3.95 6.38
CA SER A 159 4.74 2.91 6.95
C SER A 159 3.42 2.79 6.15
N PRO A 160 2.80 1.60 6.16
CA PRO A 160 1.47 1.40 5.60
C PRO A 160 0.41 2.42 6.05
N LEU A 161 0.48 2.86 7.31
CA LEU A 161 -0.47 3.83 7.86
C LEU A 161 -0.25 5.23 7.28
N GLU A 162 1.00 5.64 7.05
CA GLU A 162 1.33 6.90 6.39
C GLU A 162 0.90 6.91 4.92
N ILE A 163 1.09 5.78 4.20
CA ILE A 163 0.64 5.66 2.81
C ILE A 163 -0.89 5.72 2.73
N LEU A 164 -1.60 5.02 3.62
CA LEU A 164 -3.05 5.12 3.70
C LEU A 164 -3.51 6.55 4.01
N HIS A 165 -2.83 7.24 4.93
CA HIS A 165 -3.14 8.63 5.21
C HIS A 165 -2.93 9.52 3.97
N LEU A 166 -1.86 9.32 3.22
CA LEU A 166 -1.61 10.01 1.95
C LEU A 166 -2.75 9.76 0.95
N PHE A 167 -3.15 8.51 0.75
CA PHE A 167 -4.22 8.16 -0.20
C PHE A 167 -5.57 8.77 0.18
N LEU A 168 -5.89 8.81 1.47
CA LEU A 168 -7.18 9.30 1.97
C LEU A 168 -7.24 10.82 2.06
N TYR A 169 -6.14 11.50 2.38
CA TYR A 169 -6.16 12.92 2.77
C TYR A 169 -5.14 13.80 2.03
N GLY A 170 -4.10 13.22 1.43
CA GLY A 170 -2.97 13.98 0.88
C GLY A 170 -2.93 14.07 -0.64
N ILE A 171 -3.84 13.41 -1.36
CA ILE A 171 -3.92 13.47 -2.82
C ILE A 171 -5.04 14.43 -3.23
N GLU A 172 -4.65 15.59 -3.74
CA GLU A 172 -5.58 16.48 -4.43
C GLU A 172 -5.77 16.02 -5.88
N ILE A 173 -7.02 15.81 -6.28
CA ILE A 173 -7.36 15.61 -7.70
C ILE A 173 -7.71 16.97 -8.28
N PRO A 174 -6.88 17.54 -9.17
CA PRO A 174 -7.24 18.78 -9.84
C PRO A 174 -8.44 18.55 -10.76
N GLU A 175 -9.43 19.45 -10.72
CA GLU A 175 -10.61 19.40 -11.60
C GLU A 175 -10.25 19.50 -13.09
N LYS A 176 -9.08 20.07 -13.40
CA LYS A 176 -8.56 20.22 -14.75
C LYS A 176 -7.04 20.04 -14.76
N GLN A 177 -6.52 19.30 -15.73
CA GLN A 177 -5.08 19.22 -15.96
C GLN A 177 -4.53 20.61 -16.31
N ARG A 178 -3.38 20.96 -15.74
CA ARG A 178 -2.65 22.18 -16.14
C ARG A 178 -2.13 21.95 -17.57
N SER A 179 -2.52 22.84 -18.47
CA SER A 179 -2.08 22.90 -19.88
C SER A 179 -0.68 23.44 -20.00
#